data_AF-A0A453D1Q4-F1
#
_entry.id   AF-A0A453D1Q4-F1
#
_cell.length_a   1.000
_cell.length_b   1.000
_cell.length_c   1.000
_cell.angle_alpha   90.00
_cell.angle_beta   90.00
_cell.angle_gamma   90.00
#
_symmetry.space_group_name_H-M   'P 1'
#
loop_
_entity.id
_entity.type
_entity.pdbx_description
1 polymer ?
#
loop_
_entity_poly.entity_id
_entity_poly.type
_entity_poly.pdbx_seq_one_letter_code
_entity_poly.pdbx_strand_id
1 'polypeptide(L)'
;DEEAVVAMRYRDNWISTFSRLCGSYEEATSIKPMRYTDEPPPPFAGVGYANAVVIFSVKVTQLANSLDWPLDVYGIVAARDSIDRNRNLLFNRTRDNCQRLTSGDASLLLTG
;
A
#
# COMPACT_ATOMS: atom_id res chain seq x y z
N ASP A 1 7.56 -16.67 10.51
CA ASP A 1 6.84 -17.63 9.66
C ASP A 1 7.32 -17.45 8.21
N GLU A 2 6.75 -18.20 7.25
CA GLU A 2 7.13 -18.16 5.83
C GLU A 2 6.81 -16.82 5.14
N GLU A 3 5.68 -16.19 5.45
CA GLU A 3 5.28 -14.88 4.89
C GLU A 3 6.26 -13.79 5.32
N ALA A 4 6.71 -13.82 6.58
CA ALA A 4 7.73 -12.90 7.06
C ALA A 4 9.05 -13.03 6.27
N VAL A 5 9.45 -14.26 5.89
CA VAL A 5 10.65 -14.50 5.07
C VAL A 5 10.46 -13.97 3.64
N VAL A 6 9.29 -14.20 3.05
CA VAL A 6 8.96 -13.67 1.72
C VAL A 6 8.99 -12.13 1.73
N ALA A 7 8.41 -11.50 2.75
CA ALA A 7 8.41 -10.04 2.90
C ALA A 7 9.82 -9.47 3.06
N MET A 8 10.70 -10.14 3.84
CA MET A 8 12.10 -9.74 3.97
C MET A 8 12.84 -9.81 2.65
N ARG A 9 12.73 -10.93 1.91
CA ARG A 9 13.38 -11.09 0.60
C ARG A 9 12.90 -10.07 -0.42
N TYR A 10 11.60 -9.77 -0.42
CA TYR A 10 11.03 -8.73 -1.26
C TYR A 10 11.66 -7.36 -0.95
N ARG A 11 11.77 -7.00 0.33
CA ARG A 11 12.41 -5.75 0.76
C ARG A 11 13.87 -5.66 0.30
N ASP A 12 14.66 -6.71 0.51
CA ASP A 12 16.07 -6.73 0.11
C ASP A 12 16.23 -6.59 -1.41
N ASN A 13 15.41 -7.30 -2.18
CA ASN A 13 15.39 -7.21 -3.64
C ASN A 13 15.00 -5.80 -4.11
N TRP A 14 13.97 -5.20 -3.49
CA TRP A 14 13.55 -3.84 -3.80
C TRP A 14 14.67 -2.84 -3.51
N ILE A 15 15.32 -2.93 -2.34
CA ILE A 15 16.41 -2.02 -1.94
C ILE A 15 17.58 -2.14 -2.93
N SER A 16 17.98 -3.37 -3.26
CA SER A 16 19.05 -3.63 -4.23
C SER A 16 18.75 -3.03 -5.61
N THR A 17 17.50 -3.13 -6.06
CA THR A 17 17.10 -2.73 -7.41
C THR A 17 16.81 -1.23 -7.55
N PHE A 18 16.14 -0.62 -6.56
CA PHE A 18 15.49 0.68 -6.72
C PHE A 18 16.00 1.77 -5.79
N SER A 19 16.72 1.47 -4.70
CA SER A 19 17.08 2.49 -3.70
C SER A 19 17.90 3.66 -4.26
N ARG A 20 18.69 3.43 -5.32
CA ARG A 20 19.47 4.48 -6.00
C ARG A 20 18.61 5.47 -6.79
N LEU A 21 17.43 5.07 -7.24
CA LEU A 21 16.57 5.87 -8.13
C LEU A 21 15.30 6.36 -7.43
N CYS A 22 14.74 5.54 -6.54
CA CYS A 22 13.43 5.75 -5.93
C CYS A 22 13.49 6.24 -4.47
N GLY A 23 14.68 6.25 -3.86
CA GLY A 23 14.83 6.65 -2.46
C GLY A 23 14.64 5.48 -1.47
N SER A 24 14.09 5.78 -0.29
CA SER A 24 13.96 4.80 0.78
C SER A 24 12.90 3.74 0.49
N TYR A 25 13.08 2.51 1.00
CA TYR A 25 11.98 1.53 0.97
C TYR A 25 10.75 2.08 1.69
N GLU A 26 10.89 2.88 2.74
CA GLU A 26 9.73 3.43 3.45
C GLU A 26 9.21 4.75 2.82
N GLU A 27 9.71 5.17 1.66
CA GLU A 27 9.26 6.41 1.01
C GLU A 27 7.78 6.28 0.60
N ALA A 28 6.97 7.30 0.89
CA ALA A 28 5.60 7.42 0.39
C ALA A 28 5.62 8.13 -0.97
N THR A 29 4.67 7.79 -1.85
CA THR A 29 4.56 8.51 -3.12
C THR A 29 4.25 9.99 -2.89
N SER A 30 4.80 10.85 -3.73
CA SER A 30 4.38 12.25 -3.83
C SER A 30 3.35 12.47 -4.95
N ILE A 31 3.05 11.41 -5.72
CA ILE A 31 2.09 11.42 -6.80
C ILE A 31 0.68 11.46 -6.20
N LYS A 32 -0.10 12.44 -6.61
CA LYS A 32 -1.47 12.60 -6.11
C LYS A 32 -2.36 11.44 -6.58
N PRO A 33 -3.36 11.05 -5.77
CA PRO A 33 -4.38 10.10 -6.20
C PRO A 33 -4.97 10.49 -7.57
N MET A 34 -5.27 9.48 -8.39
CA MET A 34 -5.88 9.65 -9.71
C MET A 34 -5.06 10.49 -10.71
N ARG A 35 -3.77 10.77 -10.45
CA ARG A 35 -2.95 11.62 -11.34
C ARG A 35 -2.92 11.15 -12.79
N TYR A 36 -2.95 9.84 -13.01
CA TYR A 36 -2.84 9.23 -14.33
C TYR A 36 -4.15 8.64 -14.86
N THR A 37 -5.29 9.04 -14.30
CA THR A 37 -6.61 8.60 -14.78
C THR A 37 -6.91 9.21 -16.15
N ASP A 38 -6.61 10.50 -16.33
CA ASP A 38 -6.92 11.24 -17.56
C ASP A 38 -5.72 11.31 -18.52
N GLU A 39 -4.50 11.33 -17.97
CA GLU A 39 -3.25 11.43 -18.73
C GLU A 39 -2.35 10.24 -18.39
N PRO A 40 -1.96 9.39 -19.35
CA PRO A 40 -1.06 8.28 -19.06
C PRO A 40 0.31 8.79 -18.60
N PRO A 41 1.03 8.02 -17.76
CA PRO A 41 2.37 8.39 -17.33
C PRO A 41 3.31 8.51 -18.55
N PRO A 42 4.29 9.42 -18.52
CA PRO A 42 5.27 9.52 -19.59
C PRO A 42 6.04 8.19 -19.72
N PRO A 43 6.48 7.82 -20.94
CA PRO A 43 7.32 6.64 -21.12
C PRO A 43 8.58 6.75 -20.26
N PHE A 44 8.78 5.82 -19.34
CA PHE A 44 10.01 5.79 -18.54
C PHE A 44 11.17 5.27 -19.40
N ALA A 45 12.25 6.05 -19.49
CA ALA A 45 13.40 5.64 -20.30
C ALA A 45 14.12 4.45 -19.64
N GLY A 46 14.19 3.32 -20.35
CA GLY A 46 15.03 2.16 -19.97
C GLY A 46 14.36 1.11 -19.06
N VAL A 47 13.12 1.32 -18.64
CA VAL A 47 12.30 0.33 -17.94
C VAL A 47 10.99 0.31 -18.71
N GLY A 48 10.50 -0.86 -19.14
CA GLY A 48 9.28 -0.95 -19.98
C GLY A 48 8.03 -0.31 -19.35
N TYR A 49 6.87 -0.48 -20.01
CA TYR A 49 5.56 0.08 -19.65
C TYR A 49 5.37 0.36 -18.14
N ALA A 50 5.18 1.64 -17.81
CA ALA A 50 4.90 2.09 -16.45
C ALA A 50 3.39 1.95 -16.19
N ASN A 51 3.02 1.02 -15.32
CA ASN A 51 1.65 0.81 -14.85
C ASN A 51 1.43 1.58 -13.55
N ALA A 52 0.36 2.36 -13.50
CA ALA A 52 -0.19 2.95 -12.29
C ALA A 52 -1.29 2.03 -11.72
N VAL A 53 -1.42 1.96 -10.40
CA VAL A 53 -2.46 1.15 -9.74
C VAL A 53 -3.38 2.06 -8.93
N VAL A 54 -4.69 1.92 -9.14
CA VAL A 54 -5.72 2.60 -8.35
C VAL A 54 -6.47 1.56 -7.52
N ILE A 55 -6.49 1.74 -6.20
CA ILE A 55 -7.21 0.86 -5.27
C ILE A 55 -8.42 1.61 -4.74
N PHE A 56 -9.60 1.04 -4.98
CA PHE A 56 -10.88 1.66 -4.62
C PHE A 56 -11.38 1.27 -3.23
N SER A 57 -11.02 0.08 -2.75
CA SER A 57 -11.46 -0.40 -1.44
C SER A 57 -10.51 -1.46 -0.88
N VAL A 58 -10.42 -1.49 0.44
CA VAL A 58 -9.83 -2.58 1.21
C VAL A 58 -10.83 -2.96 2.28
N LYS A 59 -11.22 -4.25 2.33
CA LYS A 59 -12.27 -4.74 3.22
C LYS A 59 -11.80 -6.00 3.95
N VAL A 60 -12.06 -6.05 5.24
CA VAL A 60 -11.89 -7.28 6.03
C VAL A 60 -13.09 -8.20 5.74
N THR A 61 -12.81 -9.37 5.18
CA THR A 61 -13.85 -10.34 4.77
C THR A 61 -14.00 -11.49 5.75
N GLN A 62 -12.95 -11.81 6.50
CA GLN A 62 -12.94 -12.92 7.46
C GLN A 62 -12.04 -12.58 8.65
N LEU A 63 -12.44 -13.05 9.82
CA LEU A 63 -11.65 -12.98 11.05
C LEU A 63 -11.05 -14.36 11.35
N ALA A 64 -9.85 -14.36 11.92
CA ALA A 64 -9.33 -15.56 12.57
C ALA A 64 -10.21 -15.90 13.78
N ASN A 65 -10.27 -17.17 14.15
CA ASN A 65 -11.11 -17.66 15.27
C ASN A 65 -10.80 -17.02 16.64
N SER A 66 -9.69 -16.29 16.75
CA SER A 66 -9.25 -15.58 17.94
C SER A 66 -9.66 -14.10 17.96
N LEU A 67 -10.41 -13.63 16.96
CA LEU A 67 -10.82 -12.23 16.82
C LEU A 67 -12.33 -12.12 16.66
N ASP A 68 -12.92 -11.16 17.37
CA ASP A 68 -14.34 -10.83 17.30
C ASP A 68 -14.54 -9.38 16.85
N TRP A 69 -15.70 -9.12 16.25
CA TRP A 69 -16.14 -7.75 15.99
C TRP A 69 -16.56 -7.06 17.30
N PRO A 70 -16.38 -5.72 17.42
CA PRO A 70 -15.72 -4.82 16.47
C PRO A 70 -14.18 -4.89 16.56
N LEU A 71 -13.50 -4.53 15.47
CA LEU A 71 -12.04 -4.43 15.44
C LEU A 71 -11.59 -2.97 15.54
N ASP A 72 -10.64 -2.67 16.42
CA ASP A 72 -9.89 -1.42 16.38
C ASP A 72 -8.61 -1.60 15.55
N VAL A 73 -8.64 -1.15 14.30
CA VAL A 73 -7.56 -1.35 13.32
C VAL A 73 -6.64 -0.12 13.26
N TYR A 74 -5.34 -0.36 13.37
CA TYR A 74 -4.28 0.64 13.17
C TYR A 74 -3.14 0.01 12.39
N GLY A 75 -2.25 0.85 11.86
CA GLY A 75 -1.10 0.45 11.08
C GLY A 75 -1.11 1.06 9.68
N ILE A 76 -0.32 0.45 8.80
CA ILE A 76 -0.13 0.90 7.42
C ILE A 76 -0.58 -0.20 6.47
N VAL A 77 -1.42 0.16 5.50
CA VAL A 77 -1.66 -0.62 4.28
C VAL A 77 -1.16 0.20 3.11
N ALA A 78 -0.27 -0.37 2.31
CA ALA A 78 0.29 0.32 1.16
C ALA A 78 0.44 -0.63 -0.02
N ALA A 79 0.31 -0.08 -1.22
CA ALA A 79 0.67 -0.74 -2.46
C ALA A 79 1.83 0.00 -3.13
N ARG A 80 2.50 -0.65 -4.08
CA ARG A 80 3.48 -0.01 -4.96
C ARG A 80 3.09 -0.31 -6.39
N ASP A 81 3.26 0.70 -7.24
CA ASP A 81 3.20 0.52 -8.67
C ASP A 81 4.59 0.76 -9.29
N SER A 82 4.65 0.81 -10.61
CA SER A 82 5.91 0.96 -11.34
C SER A 82 6.25 2.40 -11.70
N ILE A 83 5.44 3.39 -11.30
CA ILE A 83 5.67 4.79 -11.66
C ILE A 83 6.87 5.35 -10.91
N ASP A 84 6.80 5.37 -9.57
CA ASP A 84 7.89 5.85 -8.71
C ASP A 84 8.40 4.77 -7.75
N ARG A 85 7.74 3.60 -7.72
CA ARG A 85 8.01 2.48 -6.81
C ARG A 85 7.83 2.82 -5.33
N ASN A 86 7.31 4.00 -4.99
CA ASN A 86 7.09 4.43 -3.61
C ASN A 86 5.74 3.91 -3.09
N ARG A 87 5.51 4.06 -1.78
CA ARG A 87 4.31 3.55 -1.12
C ARG A 87 3.12 4.43 -1.44
N ASN A 88 2.14 3.89 -2.16
CA ASN A 88 0.79 4.41 -2.21
C ASN A 88 0.12 4.04 -0.87
N LEU A 89 0.11 4.97 0.09
CA LEU A 89 -0.46 4.76 1.43
C LEU A 89 -1.99 4.73 1.34
N LEU A 90 -2.54 3.52 1.42
CA LEU A 90 -3.98 3.29 1.34
C LEU A 90 -4.66 3.47 2.69
N PHE A 91 -3.97 3.12 3.77
CA PHE A 91 -4.42 3.31 5.14
C PHE A 91 -3.19 3.61 5.97
N ASN A 92 -3.25 4.67 6.78
CA ASN A 92 -2.17 5.06 7.68
C ASN A 92 -2.76 5.63 8.96
N ARG A 93 -2.83 4.79 10.00
CA ARG A 93 -3.37 5.17 11.30
C ARG A 93 -2.47 4.71 12.44
N THR A 94 -2.30 5.57 13.43
CA THR A 94 -1.54 5.27 14.64
C THR A 94 -2.41 4.50 15.64
N ARG A 95 -1.78 3.88 16.64
CA ARG A 95 -2.47 3.09 17.67
C ARG A 95 -3.45 3.93 18.51
N ASP A 96 -3.16 5.20 18.71
CA ASP A 96 -4.01 6.17 19.42
C ASP A 96 -5.12 6.76 18.54
N ASN A 97 -5.09 6.49 17.23
CA ASN A 97 -6.09 6.93 16.26
C ASN A 97 -6.58 5.75 15.40
N CYS A 98 -7.03 4.66 16.02
CA CYS A 98 -7.57 3.51 15.31
C CYS A 98 -8.81 3.86 14.47
N GLN A 99 -9.08 3.05 13.43
CA GLN A 99 -10.41 2.96 12.84
C GLN A 99 -11.16 1.79 13.46
N ARG A 100 -12.37 2.04 13.98
CA ARG A 100 -13.25 0.97 14.43
C ARG A 100 -14.02 0.38 13.25
N LEU A 101 -13.86 -0.91 13.02
CA LEU A 101 -14.59 -1.67 12.02
C LEU A 101 -15.64 -2.55 12.70
N THR A 102 -16.78 -2.74 12.04
CA THR A 102 -17.87 -3.60 12.51
C THR A 102 -18.21 -4.63 11.44
N SER A 103 -19.04 -5.63 11.78
CA SER A 103 -19.52 -6.60 10.79
C SER A 103 -20.37 -5.94 9.68
N GLY A 104 -21.05 -4.82 9.97
CA GLY A 104 -21.82 -4.04 8.99
C GLY A 104 -20.98 -3.06 8.18
N ASP A 105 -19.83 -2.63 8.72
CA ASP A 105 -18.89 -1.69 8.09
C ASP A 105 -17.44 -2.13 8.33
N ALA A 106 -16.98 -3.02 7.46
CA ALA A 106 -15.68 -3.69 7.54
C ALA A 106 -14.64 -3.13 6.55
N SER A 107 -14.93 -2.00 5.91
CA SER A 107 -14.05 -1.38 4.92
C SER A 107 -13.11 -0.38 5.60
N LEU A 108 -11.83 -0.43 5.23
CA LEU A 108 -10.89 0.62 5.63
C LEU A 108 -11.27 1.93 4.96
N LEU A 109 -11.26 3.01 5.74
CA LEU A 109 -11.32 4.36 5.19
C LEU A 109 -9.97 4.62 4.54
N LEU A 110 -9.96 4.67 3.21
CA LEU A 110 -8.74 4.89 2.47
C LEU A 110 -8.24 6.32 2.68
N THR A 111 -6.94 6.48 2.93
CA THR A 111 -6.29 7.78 3.19
C THR A 111 -5.69 8.39 1.93
N GLY A 112 -6.27 8.10 0.76
CA GLY A 112 -5.83 8.61 -0.55
C GLY A 112 -6.31 10.02 -0.81
#